data_AF-A0A7K3HG04-F1
#
_entry.id   AF-A0A7K3HG04-F1
#
_cell.length_a   1.000
_cell.length_b   1.000
_cell.length_c   1.000
_cell.angle_alpha   90.00
_cell.angle_beta   90.00
_cell.angle_gamma   90.00
#
_symmetry.space_group_name_H-M   'P 1'
#
loop_
_entity.id
_entity.type
_entity.pdbx_description
1 polymer ?
#
loop_
_entity_poly.entity_id
_entity_poly.type
_entity_poly.pdbx_seq_one_letter_code
_entity_poly.pdbx_strand_id
1 'polypeptide(L)'
;MFLLTLASVIETVVLALVVPWPVVHAVLLVLGLYGVLMVVGLHASCVVRPHVVGADGSLRVRYGALFDLRIPAELIASARYERRYTDGWLLRVGDAGDLDLIVDSQTSVTVELTAPVTAVRPFGKPFRARLIRFHADDPRAAVAALRDRDTTEGERPAEIPARGAAAAPERAPVPAPAGSPAPDPGSGSG
;
A
#
# COMPACT_ATOMS: atom_id res chain seq x y z
N MET A 1 -11.73 -14.56 -14.96
CA MET A 1 -13.05 -13.96 -15.22
C MET A 1 -13.68 -14.51 -16.50
N PHE A 2 -13.08 -14.33 -17.68
CA PHE A 2 -13.66 -14.78 -18.95
C PHE A 2 -14.03 -16.26 -19.04
N LEU A 3 -13.18 -17.18 -18.53
CA LEU A 3 -13.47 -18.62 -18.53
C LEU A 3 -14.70 -18.97 -17.69
N LEU A 4 -14.87 -18.34 -16.53
CA LEU A 4 -16.05 -18.54 -15.68
C LEU A 4 -17.32 -18.03 -16.37
N THR A 5 -17.25 -16.84 -16.99
CA THR A 5 -18.37 -16.29 -17.75
C THR A 5 -18.76 -17.23 -18.91
N LEU A 6 -17.78 -17.70 -19.68
CA LEU A 6 -18.00 -18.64 -20.77
C LEU A 6 -18.60 -19.96 -20.27
N ALA A 7 -18.05 -20.53 -19.20
CA ALA A 7 -18.56 -21.76 -18.60
C ALA A 7 -20.02 -21.59 -18.16
N SER A 8 -20.38 -20.49 -17.49
CA SER A 8 -21.78 -20.21 -17.10
C SER A 8 -22.71 -20.05 -18.31
N VAL A 9 -22.25 -19.42 -19.40
CA VAL A 9 -23.04 -19.33 -20.64
C VAL A 9 -23.27 -20.72 -21.23
N ILE A 10 -22.22 -21.54 -21.35
CA ILE A 10 -22.31 -22.92 -21.87
C ILE A 10 -23.24 -23.75 -20.99
N GLU A 11 -23.07 -23.70 -19.67
CA GLU A 11 -23.92 -24.39 -18.70
C GLU A 11 -25.39 -24.00 -18.88
N THR A 12 -25.68 -22.71 -19.02
CA THR A 12 -27.04 -22.21 -19.25
C THR A 12 -27.63 -22.77 -20.55
N VAL A 13 -26.85 -22.79 -21.63
CA VAL A 13 -27.28 -23.35 -22.93
C VAL A 13 -27.50 -24.86 -22.83
N VAL A 14 -26.62 -25.60 -22.17
CA VAL A 14 -26.76 -27.06 -22.01
C VAL A 14 -28.00 -27.38 -21.17
N LEU A 15 -28.22 -26.69 -20.06
CA LEU A 15 -29.41 -26.85 -19.22
C LEU A 15 -30.68 -26.52 -20.01
N ALA A 16 -30.63 -25.49 -20.87
CA ALA A 16 -31.75 -25.15 -21.74
C ALA A 16 -32.09 -26.28 -22.74
N LEU A 17 -31.10 -27.01 -23.25
CA LEU A 17 -31.30 -28.12 -24.19
C LEU A 17 -31.77 -29.43 -23.51
N VAL A 18 -31.31 -29.68 -22.27
CA VAL A 18 -31.53 -30.96 -21.58
C VAL A 18 -32.83 -30.96 -20.77
N VAL A 19 -33.27 -29.81 -20.26
CA VAL A 19 -34.42 -29.74 -19.33
C VAL A 19 -35.75 -29.68 -20.09
N PRO A 20 -36.60 -30.71 -20.01
CA PRO A 20 -37.85 -30.78 -20.77
C PRO A 20 -39.01 -30.00 -20.12
N TRP A 21 -38.90 -29.63 -18.85
CA TRP A 21 -39.95 -28.93 -18.11
C TRP A 21 -39.85 -27.41 -18.33
N PRO A 22 -40.85 -26.75 -18.96
CA PRO A 22 -40.75 -25.33 -19.34
C PRO A 22 -40.50 -24.38 -18.17
N VAL A 23 -41.10 -24.66 -17.00
CA VAL A 23 -40.92 -23.84 -15.80
C VAL A 23 -39.50 -23.93 -15.26
N VAL A 24 -38.96 -25.16 -15.14
CA VAL A 24 -37.59 -25.38 -14.66
C VAL A 24 -36.59 -24.74 -15.62
N HIS A 25 -36.81 -24.91 -16.92
CA HIS A 25 -36.02 -24.26 -17.96
C HIS A 25 -36.00 -22.74 -17.79
N ALA A 26 -37.16 -22.10 -17.63
CA ALA A 26 -37.24 -20.65 -17.47
C ALA A 26 -36.51 -20.16 -16.20
N VAL A 27 -36.65 -20.89 -15.08
CA VAL A 27 -35.94 -20.56 -13.83
C VAL A 27 -34.42 -20.66 -14.02
N LEU A 28 -33.94 -21.73 -14.65
CA LEU A 28 -32.50 -21.92 -14.92
C LEU A 28 -31.95 -20.86 -15.87
N LEU A 29 -32.71 -20.47 -16.90
CA LEU A 29 -32.34 -19.40 -17.82
C LEU A 29 -32.17 -18.07 -17.09
N VAL A 30 -33.13 -17.71 -16.23
CA VAL A 30 -33.05 -16.49 -15.41
C VAL A 30 -31.84 -16.54 -14.47
N LEU A 31 -31.62 -17.67 -13.79
CA LEU A 31 -30.52 -17.82 -12.85
C LEU A 31 -29.15 -17.79 -13.54
N GLY A 32 -29.04 -18.41 -14.72
CA GLY A 32 -27.84 -18.39 -15.56
C GLY A 32 -27.51 -16.99 -16.07
N LEU A 33 -28.50 -16.27 -16.60
CA LEU A 33 -28.33 -14.88 -17.03
C LEU A 33 -27.93 -13.97 -15.85
N TYR A 34 -28.59 -14.14 -14.70
CA TYR A 34 -28.24 -13.42 -13.48
C TYR A 34 -26.79 -13.71 -13.04
N GLY A 35 -26.37 -14.98 -13.06
CA GLY A 35 -25.00 -15.38 -12.76
C GLY A 35 -23.97 -14.72 -13.68
N VAL A 36 -24.22 -14.71 -14.99
CA VAL A 36 -23.37 -14.02 -15.98
C VAL A 36 -23.26 -12.53 -15.67
N LEU A 37 -24.39 -11.86 -15.40
CA LEU A 37 -24.42 -10.45 -15.03
C LEU A 37 -23.64 -10.18 -13.73
N MET A 38 -23.74 -11.07 -12.74
CA MET A 38 -22.97 -10.97 -11.49
C MET A 38 -21.46 -11.07 -11.72
N VAL A 39 -21.00 -12.01 -12.55
CA VAL A 39 -19.57 -12.18 -12.86
C VAL A 39 -19.03 -10.96 -13.62
N VAL A 40 -19.78 -10.47 -14.63
CA VAL A 40 -19.40 -9.27 -15.40
C VAL A 40 -19.39 -8.03 -14.50
N GLY A 41 -20.41 -7.85 -13.66
CA GLY A 41 -20.49 -6.74 -12.72
C GLY A 41 -19.35 -6.75 -11.70
N LEU A 42 -19.00 -7.92 -11.19
CA LEU A 42 -17.84 -8.08 -10.31
C LEU A 42 -16.55 -7.70 -11.03
N HIS A 43 -16.33 -8.21 -12.25
CA HIS A 43 -15.14 -7.87 -13.04
C HIS A 43 -15.04 -6.37 -13.31
N ALA A 44 -16.13 -5.75 -13.79
CA ALA A 44 -16.20 -4.32 -14.03
C ALA A 44 -15.89 -3.53 -12.75
N SER A 45 -16.40 -3.99 -11.60
CA SER A 45 -16.11 -3.36 -10.32
C SER A 45 -14.62 -3.40 -9.96
N CYS A 46 -13.91 -4.49 -10.27
CA CYS A 46 -12.47 -4.59 -10.04
C CYS A 46 -11.68 -3.65 -10.96
N VAL A 47 -12.13 -3.48 -12.21
CA VAL A 47 -11.48 -2.59 -13.18
C VAL A 47 -11.67 -1.11 -12.79
N VAL A 48 -12.87 -0.70 -12.39
CA VAL A 48 -13.17 0.72 -12.06
C VAL A 48 -12.75 1.12 -10.65
N ARG A 49 -12.36 0.16 -9.80
CA ARG A 49 -11.89 0.41 -8.43
C ARG A 49 -10.53 -0.27 -8.20
N PRO A 50 -9.46 0.23 -8.85
CA PRO A 50 -8.13 -0.31 -8.65
C PRO A 50 -7.62 -0.04 -7.23
N HIS A 51 -6.53 -0.73 -6.90
CA HIS A 51 -5.69 -0.41 -5.76
C HIS A 51 -5.04 0.94 -6.01
N VAL A 52 -5.04 1.82 -5.01
CA VAL A 52 -4.50 3.17 -5.16
C VAL A 52 -3.58 3.48 -3.98
N VAL A 53 -2.37 3.94 -4.31
CA VAL A 53 -1.51 4.66 -3.37
C VAL A 53 -1.82 6.14 -3.55
N GLY A 54 -2.32 6.80 -2.50
CA GLY A 54 -2.66 8.22 -2.54
C GLY A 54 -1.41 9.10 -2.66
N ALA A 55 -1.59 10.39 -2.96
CA ALA A 55 -0.48 11.36 -2.88
C ALA A 55 -0.07 11.64 -1.42
N ASP A 56 -1.05 11.52 -0.50
CA ASP A 56 -0.83 11.40 0.94
C ASP A 56 -0.25 10.05 1.35
N GLY A 57 0.10 9.23 0.34
CA GLY A 57 0.51 7.83 0.34
C GLY A 57 -0.22 6.87 1.26
N SER A 58 -1.46 7.22 1.59
CA SER A 58 -2.36 6.23 2.14
C SER A 58 -2.55 5.12 1.11
N LEU A 59 -2.57 3.87 1.57
CA LEU A 59 -2.78 2.73 0.71
C LEU A 59 -4.25 2.32 0.78
N ARG A 60 -4.93 2.29 -0.37
CA ARG A 60 -6.30 1.79 -0.49
C ARG A 60 -6.30 0.47 -1.24
N VAL A 61 -6.54 -0.60 -0.50
CA VAL A 61 -6.60 -1.98 -1.02
C VAL A 61 -8.05 -2.35 -1.30
N ARG A 62 -8.34 -2.85 -2.51
CA ARG A 62 -9.71 -3.05 -2.98
C ARG A 62 -9.87 -4.33 -3.76
N TYR A 63 -10.98 -5.01 -3.53
CA TYR A 63 -11.47 -6.08 -4.40
C TYR A 63 -12.83 -5.69 -4.95
N GLY A 64 -12.82 -4.91 -6.03
CA GLY A 64 -14.02 -4.45 -6.70
C GLY A 64 -15.06 -3.86 -5.75
N ALA A 65 -16.28 -4.41 -5.77
CA ALA A 65 -17.36 -4.04 -4.84
C ALA A 65 -17.38 -4.88 -3.54
N LEU A 66 -16.54 -5.92 -3.43
CA LEU A 66 -16.60 -6.88 -2.31
C LEU A 66 -15.76 -6.45 -1.11
N PHE A 67 -14.70 -5.69 -1.33
CA PHE A 67 -13.77 -5.32 -0.26
C PHE A 67 -13.12 -3.96 -0.52
N ASP A 68 -13.03 -3.13 0.52
CA ASP A 68 -12.33 -1.86 0.51
C ASP A 68 -11.68 -1.65 1.88
N LEU A 69 -10.36 -1.48 1.89
CA LEU A 69 -9.56 -1.24 3.07
C LEU A 69 -8.65 -0.04 2.84
N ARG A 70 -8.83 1.00 3.68
CA ARG A 70 -7.93 2.15 3.72
C ARG A 70 -6.92 1.98 4.84
N ILE A 71 -5.65 2.14 4.49
CA ILE A 71 -4.52 2.09 5.40
C ILE A 71 -3.86 3.48 5.39
N PRO A 72 -3.93 4.21 6.51
CA PRO A 72 -3.21 5.47 6.67
C PRO A 72 -1.69 5.29 6.53
N ALA A 73 -1.04 6.36 6.07
CA ALA A 73 0.40 6.43 5.85
C ALA A 73 1.21 6.01 7.07
N GLU A 74 0.80 6.51 8.23
CA GLU A 74 1.51 6.45 9.50
C GLU A 74 1.54 5.02 10.06
N LEU A 75 0.67 4.16 9.53
CA LEU A 75 0.57 2.77 9.92
C LEU A 75 1.43 1.85 9.06
N ILE A 76 1.99 2.31 7.94
CA ILE A 76 2.78 1.48 7.03
C ILE A 76 4.21 1.41 7.56
N ALA A 77 4.63 0.26 8.07
CA ALA A 77 5.98 0.05 8.58
C ALA A 77 6.96 -0.32 7.46
N SER A 78 6.51 -1.18 6.54
CA SER A 78 7.32 -1.55 5.38
C SER A 78 6.45 -2.07 4.23
N ALA A 79 6.91 -1.86 3.01
CA ALA A 79 6.34 -2.46 1.81
C ALA A 79 7.44 -3.19 1.02
N ARG A 80 7.13 -4.42 0.60
CA ARG A 80 8.03 -5.25 -0.20
C ARG A 80 7.30 -5.96 -1.32
N TYR A 81 8.02 -6.14 -2.42
CA TYR A 81 7.61 -7.03 -3.50
C TYR A 81 7.93 -8.46 -3.08
N GLU A 82 6.90 -9.30 -3.03
CA GLU A 82 7.05 -10.70 -2.67
C GLU A 82 5.92 -11.50 -3.32
N ARG A 83 6.26 -12.28 -4.35
CA ARG A 83 5.28 -13.15 -5.01
C ARG A 83 5.12 -14.43 -4.20
N ARG A 84 3.92 -14.67 -3.66
CA ARG A 84 3.55 -15.90 -2.97
C ARG A 84 2.32 -16.53 -3.61
N TYR A 85 2.36 -17.86 -3.69
CA TYR A 85 1.18 -18.66 -3.97
C TYR A 85 0.50 -19.00 -2.66
N THR A 86 -0.80 -18.83 -2.59
CA THR A 86 -1.56 -19.02 -1.35
C THR A 86 -2.87 -19.69 -1.65
N ASP A 87 -3.22 -20.65 -0.80
CA ASP A 87 -4.52 -21.30 -0.85
C ASP A 87 -5.59 -20.37 -0.28
N GLY A 88 -6.68 -20.24 -1.04
CA GLY A 88 -7.82 -19.40 -0.70
C GLY A 88 -8.45 -18.84 -1.96
N TRP A 89 -9.74 -18.48 -1.88
CA TRP A 89 -10.51 -18.12 -3.06
C TRP A 89 -10.57 -16.61 -3.32
N LEU A 90 -10.44 -15.78 -2.28
CA LEU A 90 -10.63 -14.33 -2.37
C LEU A 90 -9.87 -13.59 -1.28
N LEU A 91 -10.21 -13.92 -0.04
CA LEU A 91 -9.74 -13.26 1.16
C LEU A 91 -9.48 -14.33 2.20
N ARG A 92 -8.23 -14.43 2.65
CA ARG A 92 -7.83 -15.29 3.76
C ARG A 92 -7.40 -14.38 4.91
N VAL A 93 -7.93 -14.67 6.09
CA VAL A 93 -7.51 -14.00 7.31
C VAL A 93 -6.97 -15.09 8.22
N GLY A 94 -5.67 -15.08 8.47
CA GLY A 94 -5.06 -16.01 9.40
C GLY A 94 -5.17 -15.53 10.85
N ASP A 95 -4.93 -16.46 11.76
CA ASP A 95 -5.13 -16.26 13.20
C ASP A 95 -4.10 -15.29 13.81
N ALA A 96 -2.97 -15.08 13.13
CA ALA A 96 -1.93 -14.14 13.54
C ALA A 96 -2.19 -12.68 13.09
N GLY A 97 -3.32 -12.41 12.44
CA GLY A 97 -3.63 -11.10 11.87
C GLY A 97 -2.96 -10.85 10.52
N ASP A 98 -2.71 -11.91 9.77
CA ASP A 98 -2.39 -11.86 8.34
C ASP A 98 -3.67 -11.76 7.50
N LEU A 99 -3.65 -10.88 6.51
CA LEU A 99 -4.69 -10.71 5.52
C LEU A 99 -4.10 -10.97 4.13
N ASP A 100 -4.63 -11.96 3.43
CA ASP A 100 -4.25 -12.26 2.05
C ASP A 100 -5.43 -11.98 1.14
N LEU A 101 -5.25 -10.99 0.27
CA LEU A 101 -6.17 -10.70 -0.82
C LEU A 101 -5.65 -11.35 -2.09
N ILE A 102 -6.24 -12.50 -2.40
CA ILE A 102 -5.73 -13.47 -3.37
C ILE A 102 -6.36 -13.20 -4.73
N VAL A 103 -5.52 -13.06 -5.75
CA VAL A 103 -5.94 -13.02 -7.16
C VAL A 103 -5.18 -14.11 -7.88
N ASP A 104 -5.89 -15.01 -8.56
CA ASP A 104 -5.29 -16.15 -9.29
C ASP A 104 -4.33 -16.99 -8.44
N SER A 105 -4.76 -17.28 -7.20
CA SER A 105 -3.99 -18.00 -6.17
C SER A 105 -2.66 -17.33 -5.77
N GLN A 106 -2.54 -16.02 -6.01
CA GLN A 106 -1.30 -15.27 -5.81
C GLN A 106 -1.50 -13.96 -5.05
N THR A 107 -0.44 -13.57 -4.37
CA THR A 107 -0.20 -12.21 -3.84
C THR A 107 1.17 -11.76 -4.33
N SER A 108 1.36 -10.46 -4.59
CA SER A 108 2.60 -9.91 -5.15
C SER A 108 3.25 -8.82 -4.29
N VAL A 109 2.48 -8.21 -3.38
CA VAL A 109 2.96 -7.17 -2.47
C VAL A 109 2.63 -7.57 -1.04
N THR A 110 3.61 -7.43 -0.15
CA THR A 110 3.45 -7.59 1.29
C THR A 110 3.68 -6.25 1.98
N VAL A 111 2.73 -5.84 2.81
CA VAL A 111 2.77 -4.62 3.61
C VAL A 111 2.67 -4.99 5.09
N GLU A 112 3.63 -4.55 5.87
CA GLU A 112 3.64 -4.68 7.33
C GLU A 112 3.18 -3.37 7.96
N LEU A 113 2.32 -3.49 8.97
CA LEU A 113 1.77 -2.35 9.68
C LEU A 113 2.35 -2.21 11.09
N THR A 114 2.58 -0.96 11.50
CA THR A 114 3.02 -0.62 12.87
C THR A 114 1.94 -0.92 13.91
N ALA A 115 0.66 -0.73 13.54
CA ALA A 115 -0.50 -1.04 14.36
C ALA A 115 -1.57 -1.80 13.56
N PRO A 116 -2.36 -2.68 14.21
CA PRO A 116 -3.41 -3.42 13.53
C PRO A 116 -4.54 -2.51 13.03
N VAL A 117 -4.91 -2.68 11.76
CA VAL A 117 -6.07 -2.00 11.16
C VAL A 117 -7.30 -2.90 11.24
N THR A 118 -8.45 -2.32 11.56
CA THR A 118 -9.72 -3.03 11.56
C THR A 118 -10.35 -2.96 10.18
N ALA A 119 -10.71 -4.12 9.64
CA ALA A 119 -11.37 -4.26 8.35
C ALA A 119 -12.61 -5.15 8.50
N VAL A 120 -13.51 -5.08 7.53
CA VAL A 120 -14.74 -5.88 7.50
C VAL A 120 -14.63 -6.86 6.35
N ARG A 121 -14.89 -8.14 6.61
CA ARG A 121 -14.98 -9.14 5.53
C ARG A 121 -16.18 -8.83 4.64
N PRO A 122 -16.23 -9.31 3.38
CA PRO A 122 -17.39 -9.11 2.50
C PRO A 122 -18.74 -9.49 3.12
N PHE A 123 -18.74 -10.38 4.13
CA PHE A 123 -19.93 -10.83 4.87
C PHE A 123 -20.06 -10.22 6.28
N GLY A 124 -19.55 -9.02 6.50
CA GLY A 124 -19.82 -8.21 7.70
C GLY A 124 -19.02 -8.55 8.96
N LYS A 125 -18.30 -9.68 9.00
CA LYS A 125 -17.47 -10.03 10.16
C LYS A 125 -16.23 -9.12 10.24
N PRO A 126 -16.04 -8.36 11.33
CA PRO A 126 -14.84 -7.55 11.49
C PRO A 126 -13.62 -8.42 11.80
N PHE A 127 -12.44 -7.95 11.41
CA PHE A 127 -11.16 -8.57 11.74
C PHE A 127 -10.07 -7.49 11.85
N ARG A 128 -8.95 -7.86 12.48
CA ARG A 128 -7.78 -7.00 12.61
C ARG A 128 -6.64 -7.60 11.82
N ALA A 129 -5.95 -6.78 11.03
CA ALA A 129 -4.79 -7.19 10.24
C ALA A 129 -3.58 -6.31 10.57
N ARG A 130 -2.42 -6.94 10.72
CA ARG A 130 -1.10 -6.29 10.84
C ARG A 130 -0.21 -6.56 9.64
N LEU A 131 -0.42 -7.68 8.98
CA LEU A 131 0.29 -8.06 7.76
C LEU A 131 -0.74 -8.14 6.63
N ILE A 132 -0.53 -7.39 5.56
CA ILE A 132 -1.44 -7.33 4.43
C ILE A 132 -0.69 -7.75 3.18
N ARG A 133 -1.12 -8.86 2.59
CA ARG A 133 -0.62 -9.38 1.33
C ARG A 133 -1.71 -9.21 0.27
N PHE A 134 -1.38 -8.59 -0.84
CA PHE A 134 -2.34 -8.39 -1.93
C PHE A 134 -1.66 -8.52 -3.28
N HIS A 135 -2.48 -8.73 -4.31
CA HIS A 135 -2.03 -8.66 -5.68
C HIS A 135 -2.14 -7.22 -6.21
N ALA A 136 -1.05 -6.69 -6.75
CA ALA A 136 -1.01 -5.44 -7.49
C ALA A 136 -0.61 -5.73 -8.95
N ASP A 137 -1.24 -5.00 -9.89
CA ASP A 137 -0.97 -5.12 -11.33
C ASP A 137 0.48 -4.72 -11.67
N ASP A 138 0.98 -3.65 -11.04
CA ASP A 138 2.40 -3.30 -11.01
C ASP A 138 2.92 -3.28 -9.57
N PRO A 139 3.47 -4.41 -9.08
CA PRO A 139 3.88 -4.51 -7.70
C PRO A 139 5.18 -3.75 -7.40
N ARG A 140 6.00 -3.47 -8.42
CA ARG A 140 7.25 -2.72 -8.23
C ARG A 140 6.96 -1.24 -8.12
N ALA A 141 6.10 -0.70 -8.99
CA ALA A 141 5.65 0.69 -8.90
C ALA A 141 4.90 0.95 -7.58
N ALA A 142 4.05 0.02 -7.15
CA ALA A 142 3.35 0.12 -5.87
C ALA A 142 4.32 0.21 -4.68
N VAL A 143 5.34 -0.66 -4.64
CA VAL A 143 6.34 -0.64 -3.57
C VAL A 143 7.22 0.61 -3.61
N ALA A 144 7.60 1.08 -4.80
CA ALA A 144 8.36 2.32 -4.95
C ALA A 144 7.57 3.54 -4.43
N ALA A 145 6.30 3.67 -4.83
CA ALA A 145 5.43 4.75 -4.37
C ALA A 145 5.21 4.75 -2.84
N LEU A 146 5.24 3.57 -2.21
CA LEU A 146 5.15 3.44 -0.76
C LEU A 146 6.48 3.79 -0.05
N ARG A 147 7.63 3.60 -0.71
CA ARG A 147 8.98 3.85 -0.15
C ARG A 147 9.48 5.29 -0.35
N ASP A 148 9.12 5.96 -1.45
CA ASP A 148 9.51 7.36 -1.68
C ASP A 148 9.00 8.31 -0.56
N ARG A 149 8.02 7.84 0.19
CA ARG A 149 7.49 8.47 1.40
C ARG A 149 8.45 8.50 2.57
N ASP A 150 9.09 7.37 2.85
CA ASP A 150 10.07 7.26 3.93
C ASP A 150 11.20 8.26 3.70
N THR A 151 11.53 8.51 2.42
CA THR A 151 12.53 9.50 2.01
C THR A 151 12.02 10.94 2.18
N THR A 152 10.77 11.23 1.82
CA THR A 152 10.21 12.59 1.90
C THR A 152 9.95 13.05 3.35
N GLU A 153 9.59 12.13 4.26
CA GLU A 153 9.44 12.45 5.69
C GLU A 153 10.79 12.46 6.44
N GLY A 154 11.77 11.67 5.98
CA GLY A 154 13.15 11.69 6.45
C GLY A 154 13.92 12.98 6.11
N GLU A 155 13.43 13.76 5.15
CA GLU A 155 14.02 15.04 4.72
C GLU A 155 13.16 16.26 5.14
N ARG A 156 12.39 16.15 6.23
CA ARG A 156 12.13 17.34 7.06
C ARG A 156 13.38 17.55 7.92
N PRO A 157 14.19 18.60 7.69
CA PRO A 157 15.28 18.92 8.60
C PRO A 157 14.67 19.03 9.99
N ALA A 158 15.13 18.20 10.92
CA ALA A 158 14.82 18.34 12.32
C ALA A 158 15.04 19.82 12.65
N GLU A 159 13.95 20.53 12.99
CA GLU A 159 14.02 21.87 13.50
C GLU A 159 14.82 21.78 14.79
N ILE A 160 16.12 22.05 14.67
CA ILE A 160 17.05 22.16 15.78
C ILE A 160 16.42 23.23 16.68
N PRO A 161 15.98 22.92 17.90
CA PRO A 161 15.50 23.95 18.80
C PRO A 161 16.67 24.90 18.99
N ALA A 162 16.50 26.15 18.56
CA ALA A 162 17.45 27.22 18.81
C ALA A 162 17.73 27.21 20.31
N ARG A 163 18.90 26.69 20.69
CA ARG A 163 19.39 26.71 22.06
C ARG A 163 19.64 28.18 22.39
N GLY A 164 18.63 28.80 22.99
CA GLY A 164 18.66 30.16 23.48
C GLY A 164 19.90 30.38 24.33
N ALA A 165 20.63 31.41 23.94
CA ALA A 165 21.81 31.90 24.63
C ALA A 165 21.49 32.20 26.11
N ALA A 166 22.31 31.65 27.00
CA ALA A 166 22.47 32.17 28.35
C ALA A 166 23.94 32.02 28.80
N ALA A 167 24.63 33.16 28.73
CA ALA A 167 25.75 33.62 29.56
C ALA A 167 26.97 32.71 29.78
N ALA A 168 28.06 33.01 29.07
CA ALA A 168 29.42 32.73 29.52
C ALA A 168 29.90 33.87 30.45
N PRO A 169 30.62 33.60 31.56
CA PRO A 169 31.16 34.64 32.41
C PRO A 169 32.41 35.27 31.78
N GLU A 170 32.38 36.59 31.69
CA GLU A 170 33.44 37.48 31.23
C GLU A 170 34.67 37.38 32.15
N ARG A 171 35.81 36.93 31.60
CA ARG A 171 37.12 37.00 32.28
C ARG A 171 37.83 38.29 31.92
N ALA A 172 38.35 38.94 32.95
CA ALA A 172 39.07 40.21 32.95
C ALA A 172 40.33 40.26 32.04
N PRO A 173 40.84 41.46 31.69
CA PRO A 173 41.83 41.66 30.65
C PRO A 173 43.25 41.30 31.08
N VAL A 174 44.00 40.65 30.19
CA VAL A 174 45.46 40.46 30.32
C VAL A 174 46.17 41.66 29.69
N PRO A 175 47.09 42.36 30.38
CA PRO A 175 47.78 43.53 29.85
C PRO A 175 48.90 43.15 28.85
N ALA A 176 49.08 44.03 27.86
CA ALA A 176 50.06 43.93 26.78
C ALA A 176 51.51 44.02 27.28
N PRO A 177 52.44 43.22 26.75
CA PRO A 177 53.86 43.51 26.88
C PRO A 177 54.34 44.47 25.78
N ALA A 178 55.13 45.44 26.24
CA ALA A 178 55.79 46.50 25.51
C ALA A 178 56.72 45.99 24.39
N GLY A 179 56.87 46.83 23.36
CA GLY A 179 57.71 46.56 22.20
C GLY A 179 59.20 46.75 22.45
N SER A 180 59.98 46.35 21.44
CA SER A 180 61.27 46.88 20.98
C SER A 180 61.79 45.98 19.84
N PRO A 181 62.79 46.38 19.06
CA PRO A 181 62.80 47.50 18.13
C PRO A 181 63.16 47.02 16.70
N ALA A 182 63.07 47.94 15.74
CA ALA A 182 63.52 47.74 14.36
C ALA A 182 65.03 47.41 14.25
N PRO A 183 65.43 46.79 13.14
CA PRO A 183 66.64 47.23 12.47
C PRO A 183 66.44 47.58 10.98
N ASP A 184 67.39 48.42 10.56
CA ASP A 184 67.50 49.33 9.40
C ASP A 184 67.46 48.73 7.97
N PRO A 185 67.36 49.60 6.94
CA PRO A 185 67.15 49.25 5.54
C PRO A 185 68.47 48.97 4.80
N GLY A 186 68.44 48.11 3.78
CA GLY A 186 69.57 48.01 2.85
C GLY A 186 69.53 46.88 1.81
N SER A 187 69.45 47.30 0.55
CA SER A 187 69.77 46.58 -0.70
C SER A 187 68.80 45.47 -1.14
N GLY A 188 68.45 45.31 -2.42
CA GLY A 188 68.86 45.99 -3.63
C GLY A 188 68.21 45.29 -4.81
N SER A 189 67.74 46.09 -5.77
CA SER A 189 67.31 45.72 -7.12
C SER A 189 68.39 44.95 -7.90
N GLY A 190 67.95 43.92 -8.62
CA GLY A 190 68.67 43.20 -9.68
C GLY A 190 67.69 42.34 -10.45
#